data_AF-A0A955CMB7-F1
#
_entry.id   AF-A0A955CMB7-F1
#
_cell.length_a   1.000
_cell.length_b   1.000
_cell.length_c   1.000
_cell.angle_alpha   90.00
_cell.angle_beta   90.00
_cell.angle_gamma   90.00
#
_symmetry.space_group_name_H-M   'P 1'
#
loop_
_entity.id
_entity.type
_entity.pdbx_description
1 polymer ?
#
loop_
_entity_poly.entity_id
_entity_poly.type
_entity_poly.pdbx_seq_one_letter_code
_entity_poly.pdbx_strand_id
1 'polypeptide(L)' 'LSYAIGVPQPTSVHVNTFGTEQADPAKISKAIREVFKLTPRGIIDSLKLTNPIYAHTAYHGHFGR' A
#
# COMPACT_ATOMS: atom_id res chain seq x y z
N LEU A 1 -6.61 3.46 -2.39
CA LEU A 1 -5.61 4.36 -1.78
C LEU A 1 -5.53 5.60 -2.65
N SER A 2 -5.61 6.80 -2.09
CA SER A 2 -5.58 8.05 -2.85
C SER A 2 -4.63 9.08 -2.24
N TYR A 3 -4.04 9.92 -3.08
CA TYR A 3 -3.15 11.01 -2.68
C TYR A 3 -3.56 12.29 -3.39
N ALA A 4 -3.28 13.43 -2.76
CA ALA A 4 -3.34 14.73 -3.41
C ALA A 4 -1.92 15.14 -3.84
N ILE A 5 -1.78 15.82 -4.98
CA ILE A 5 -0.49 16.33 -5.44
C ILE A 5 0.10 17.25 -4.35
N GLY A 6 1.36 17.02 -4.00
CA GLY A 6 2.06 17.77 -2.95
C GLY A 6 1.75 17.34 -1.52
N VAL A 7 0.84 16.38 -1.28
CA VAL A 7 0.53 15.87 0.06
C VAL A 7 1.15 14.48 0.24
N PRO A 8 2.11 14.30 1.18
CA PRO A 8 2.79 13.03 1.34
C PRO A 8 1.92 11.96 2.00
N GLN A 9 0.94 12.33 2.83
CA GLN A 9 0.00 11.39 3.45
C GLN A 9 -1.16 11.05 2.50
N PRO A 10 -1.69 9.82 2.53
CA PRO A 10 -2.84 9.47 1.71
C PRO A 10 -4.10 10.20 2.19
N THR A 11 -4.90 10.70 1.24
CA THR A 11 -6.20 11.33 1.52
C THR A 11 -7.22 10.29 1.96
N SER A 12 -7.20 9.09 1.39
CA SER A 12 -8.09 8.00 1.78
C SER A 12 -7.40 6.63 1.74
N VAL A 13 -7.74 5.79 2.72
CA VAL A 13 -7.39 4.37 2.79
C VAL A 13 -8.71 3.62 2.87
N HIS A 14 -9.12 3.04 1.75
CA HIS A 14 -10.33 2.24 1.65
C HIS A 14 -9.94 0.78 1.48
N VAL A 15 -10.64 -0.09 2.21
CA VAL A 15 -10.43 -1.54 2.22
C VAL A 15 -11.76 -2.19 1.91
N ASN A 16 -11.76 -3.12 0.96
CA ASN A 16 -12.89 -3.97 0.69
C ASN A 16 -12.48 -5.42 1.00
N THR A 17 -13.16 -6.02 1.97
CA THR A 17 -12.96 -7.40 2.43
C THR A 17 -13.94 -8.38 1.78
N PHE A 18 -14.85 -7.90 0.92
CA PHE A 18 -15.84 -8.71 0.21
C PHE A 18 -16.65 -9.65 1.14
N GLY A 19 -16.94 -9.21 2.37
CA GLY A 19 -17.73 -9.95 3.37
C GLY A 19 -16.96 -11.07 4.09
N THR A 20 -15.63 -11.12 3.95
CA THR A 20 -14.78 -12.15 4.59
C THR A 20 -14.08 -11.65 5.86
N GLU A 21 -14.38 -10.44 6.30
CA GLU A 21 -13.81 -9.85 7.49
C GLU A 21 -14.21 -10.59 8.77
N GLN A 22 -13.26 -10.70 9.70
CA GLN A 22 -13.49 -11.24 11.05
C GLN A 22 -13.46 -10.13 12.12
N ALA A 23 -13.23 -8.90 11.69
CA ALA A 23 -13.18 -7.71 12.52
C ALA A 23 -13.88 -6.56 11.80
N ASP A 24 -14.30 -5.55 12.55
CA ASP A 24 -14.90 -4.34 12.01
C ASP A 24 -14.04 -3.73 10.87
N PRO A 25 -14.57 -3.58 9.66
CA PRO A 25 -13.86 -2.99 8.52
C PRO A 25 -13.21 -1.63 8.82
N ALA A 26 -13.84 -0.82 9.67
CA ALA A 26 -13.29 0.48 10.08
C ALA A 26 -11.99 0.32 10.89
N LYS A 27 -11.92 -0.71 11.74
CA LYS A 27 -10.69 -1.04 12.49
C LYS A 27 -9.59 -1.54 11.57
N ILE A 28 -9.92 -2.29 10.52
CA ILE A 28 -8.95 -2.77 9.53
C ILE A 28 -8.30 -1.58 8.81
N SER A 29 -9.11 -0.64 8.30
CA SER A 29 -8.58 0.56 7.64
C SER A 29 -7.72 1.41 8.59
N LYS A 30 -8.14 1.56 9.85
CA LYS A 30 -7.37 2.28 10.88
C LYS A 30 -6.04 1.58 11.18
N ALA A 31 -6.04 0.26 11.37
CA ALA A 31 -4.83 -0.52 11.62
C ALA A 31 -3.83 -0.41 10.47
N ILE A 32 -4.28 -0.40 9.21
CA ILE A 32 -3.40 -0.21 8.05
C ILE A 32 -2.67 1.15 8.13
N ARG A 33 -3.36 2.22 8.54
CA ARG A 33 -2.74 3.55 8.70
C ARG A 33 -1.71 3.61 9.83
N GLU A 34 -1.90 2.80 10.87
CA GLU A 34 -1.00 2.76 12.04
C GLU A 34 0.24 1.88 11.78
N VAL A 35 0.07 0.76 11.08
CA VAL A 35 1.12 -0.23 10.86
C VAL A 35 2.01 0.11 9.68
N PHE A 36 1.44 0.63 8.58
CA PHE A 36 2.19 0.85 7.34
C PHE A 36 2.58 2.32 7.15
N LYS A 37 3.83 2.53 6.73
CA LYS A 37 4.32 3.86 6.31
C LYS A 37 3.84 4.17 4.90
N LEU A 38 2.63 4.71 4.79
CA LEU A 38 1.97 4.98 3.49
C LEU A 38 2.41 6.30 2.82
N THR A 39 3.46 6.98 3.28
CA THR A 39 4.02 8.09 2.50
C THR A 39 4.85 7.54 1.32
N PRO A 40 5.00 8.27 0.20
CA PRO A 40 5.84 7.81 -0.91
C PRO A 40 7.24 7.39 -0.46
N ARG A 41 7.87 8.20 0.39
CA ARG A 41 9.19 7.88 0.97
C ARG A 41 9.13 6.64 1.86
N GLY A 42 8.10 6.54 2.70
CA GLY A 42 7.88 5.38 3.57
C GLY A 42 7.76 4.07 2.79
N ILE A 43 7.03 4.08 1.67
CA ILE A 43 6.86 2.92 0.79
C ILE A 43 8.20 2.55 0.14
N ILE A 44 8.92 3.53 -0.43
CA ILE A 44 10.23 3.33 -1.05
C ILE A 44 11.22 2.69 -0.07
N ASP A 45 11.32 3.24 1.14
CA ASP A 45 12.27 2.76 2.15
C ASP A 45 11.87 1.37 2.67
N SER A 46 10.58 1.14 2.93
CA SER A 46 10.08 -0.13 3.48
C SER A 46 10.26 -1.29 2.49
N LEU A 47 10.09 -1.03 1.19
CA LEU A 47 10.18 -2.04 0.13
C LEU A 47 11.51 -2.02 -0.62
N LYS A 48 12.45 -1.14 -0.24
CA LYS A 48 13.77 -0.97 -0.87
C LYS A 48 13.70 -0.74 -2.39
N LEU A 49 12.81 0.15 -2.82
CA LEU A 49 12.45 0.34 -4.25
C LEU A 49 13.53 1.07 -5.08
N THR A 50 14.61 1.55 -4.48
CA THR A 50 15.71 2.21 -5.20
C THR A 50 16.75 1.22 -5.76
N ASN A 51 16.52 -0.08 -5.64
CA ASN A 51 17.38 -1.12 -6.20
C ASN A 51 16.95 -1.50 -7.63
N PRO A 52 17.86 -2.03 -8.48
CA PRO A 52 17.54 -2.42 -9.86
C PRO A 52 16.79 -3.77 -9.92
N ILE A 53 15.54 -3.80 -9.44
CA ILE A 53 14.74 -5.04 -9.31
C ILE A 53 13.63 -5.19 -10.37
N TYR A 54 13.40 -4.16 -11.19
CA TYR A 54 12.19 -4.08 -12.03
C TYR A 54 12.24 -4.94 -13.29
N ALA A 55 13.41 -5.29 -13.81
CA ALA A 55 13.56 -6.07 -15.04
C ALA A 55 12.83 -7.42 -14.95
N HIS A 56 12.90 -8.10 -13.79
CA HIS A 56 12.21 -9.38 -13.59
C HIS A 56 10.68 -9.25 -13.65
N THR A 57 10.13 -8.09 -13.27
CA THR A 57 8.67 -7.83 -13.27
C THR A 57 8.12 -7.36 -14.61
N ALA A 58 8.99 -7.03 -15.58
CA ALA A 58 8.58 -6.53 -16.91
C ALA A 58 7.91 -7.60 -17.78
N TYR A 59 7.99 -8.87 -17.39
CA TYR A 59 7.35 -10.00 -18.07
C TYR A 59 6.70 -10.93 -17.03
N HIS A 60 5.62 -11.60 -17.43
CA HIS A 60 4.78 -12.46 -16.57
C HIS A 60 4.08 -11.78 -15.37
N GLY A 61 4.00 -10.45 -15.35
CA GLY A 61 3.26 -9.70 -14.33
C GLY A 61 4.06 -9.33 -13.08
N HIS A 62 3.56 -8.33 -12.34
CA HIS A 62 4.23 -7.73 -11.18
C HIS A 62 3.93 -8.41 -9.83
N PHE A 63 2.85 -9.18 -9.74
CA PHE A 63 2.35 -9.77 -8.50
C PHE A 63 2.12 -11.28 -8.68
N GLY A 64 2.16 -12.04 -7.57
CA GLY A 64 1.90 -13.48 -7.56
C GLY A 64 3.06 -14.35 -8.05
N ARG A 65 4.29 -13.86 -7.91
CA ARG A 65 5.53 -14.57 -8.23
C ARG A 65 6.19 -15.13 -6.98
#